data_AF-A0A8H3XRS4-F1
#
_entry.id   AF-A0A8H3XRS4-F1
#
_cell.length_a   1.000
_cell.length_b   1.000
_cell.length_c   1.000
_cell.angle_alpha   90.00
_cell.angle_beta   90.00
_cell.angle_gamma   90.00
#
_symmetry.space_group_name_H-M   'P 1'
#
loop_
_entity.id
_entity.type
_entity.pdbx_description
1 polymer ?
#
loop_
_entity_poly.entity_id
_entity_poly.type
_entity_poly.pdbx_seq_one_letter_code
_entity_poly.pdbx_strand_id
1 'polypeptide(L)'
;MAGVQSKGLHDVVIAAVPLQDPNYQRGADDKTVHPEGAILVDLAVHEEGVRRVLRQYGPTGFFPMSDDDPVILSQPSETMEDKQIAAYADLLGRYSHYLHEGCHRLSPIAKVWVAKRLAGIKN
;
A
#
# COMPACT_ATOMS: atom_id res chain seq x y z
N MET A 1 -2.35 11.80 2.69
CA MET A 1 -3.76 12.19 2.96
C MET A 1 -4.36 13.18 1.96
N ALA A 2 -3.59 14.10 1.36
CA ALA A 2 -4.14 15.09 0.41
C ALA A 2 -4.96 14.48 -0.74
N GLY A 3 -4.50 13.37 -1.33
CA GLY A 3 -5.25 12.67 -2.39
C GLY A 3 -6.55 12.01 -1.94
N VAL A 4 -6.64 11.57 -0.69
CA VAL A 4 -7.87 11.03 -0.08
C VAL A 4 -8.87 12.17 0.16
N GLN A 5 -8.38 13.31 0.62
CA GLN A 5 -9.19 14.50 0.88
C GLN A 5 -9.75 15.09 -0.42
N SER A 6 -8.94 15.23 -1.46
CA SER A 6 -9.38 15.76 -2.76
C SER A 6 -10.45 14.90 -3.44
N LYS A 7 -10.48 13.59 -3.13
CA LYS A 7 -11.50 12.65 -3.60
C LYS A 7 -12.73 12.53 -2.69
N GLY A 8 -12.79 13.30 -1.59
CA GLY A 8 -13.92 13.26 -0.66
C GLY A 8 -14.07 11.92 0.06
N LEU A 9 -12.95 11.27 0.41
CA LEU A 9 -12.92 9.95 1.07
C LEU A 9 -12.37 10.00 2.51
N HIS A 10 -12.17 11.20 3.06
CA HIS A 10 -11.60 11.40 4.39
C HIS A 10 -12.48 10.87 5.53
N ASP A 11 -13.77 10.71 5.28
CA ASP A 11 -14.76 10.15 6.20
C ASP A 11 -14.72 8.62 6.24
N VAL A 12 -14.17 7.97 5.21
CA VAL A 12 -14.16 6.51 5.09
C VAL A 12 -12.77 5.87 5.09
N VAL A 13 -11.72 6.64 4.80
CA VAL A 13 -10.33 6.17 4.85
C VAL A 13 -9.72 6.49 6.21
N ILE A 14 -9.39 5.43 6.93
CA ILE A 14 -8.87 5.46 8.31
C ILE A 14 -7.36 5.72 8.30
N ALA A 15 -6.66 5.09 7.36
CA ALA A 15 -5.22 5.19 7.22
C ALA A 15 -4.79 4.93 5.78
N ALA A 16 -3.61 5.44 5.45
CA ALA A 16 -2.97 5.27 4.16
C ALA A 16 -1.50 4.95 4.43
N VAL A 17 -1.06 3.75 4.09
CA VAL A 17 0.32 3.27 4.26
C VAL A 17 1.02 3.34 2.90
N PRO A 18 2.00 4.23 2.71
CA PRO A 18 2.81 4.26 1.49
C PRO A 18 3.58 2.96 1.30
N LEU A 19 3.38 2.30 0.17
CA LEU A 19 4.09 1.08 -0.23
C LEU A 19 5.29 1.36 -1.13
N GLN A 20 5.52 2.62 -1.50
CA GLN A 20 6.74 3.11 -2.16
C GLN A 20 7.40 4.20 -1.33
N ASP A 21 8.69 4.45 -1.57
CA ASP A 21 9.37 5.60 -0.96
C ASP A 21 8.65 6.89 -1.41
N PRO A 22 8.43 7.88 -0.53
CA PRO A 22 7.88 9.18 -0.94
C PRO A 22 8.71 9.90 -2.02
N ASN A 23 10.01 9.61 -2.10
CA ASN A 23 10.94 10.08 -3.12
C ASN A 23 11.14 9.05 -4.24
N TYR A 24 10.29 8.02 -4.33
CA TYR A 24 10.37 7.04 -5.40
C TYR A 24 10.33 7.74 -6.75
N GLN A 25 11.42 7.61 -7.50
CA GLN A 25 11.50 8.05 -8.87
C GLN A 25 11.41 6.82 -9.77
N ARG A 26 10.48 6.88 -10.72
CA ARG A 26 10.31 5.84 -11.73
C ARG A 26 11.62 5.67 -12.51
N GLY A 27 12.23 4.49 -12.39
CA GLY A 27 13.34 4.08 -13.25
C GLY A 27 12.83 3.73 -14.65
N ALA A 28 13.73 3.70 -15.64
CA ALA A 28 13.38 3.37 -17.03
C ALA A 28 12.75 1.96 -17.18
N ASP A 29 13.04 1.05 -16.24
CA ASP A 29 12.56 -0.34 -16.24
C ASP A 29 11.37 -0.58 -15.30
N ASP A 30 10.85 0.47 -14.65
CA ASP A 30 9.70 0.36 -13.76
C ASP A 30 8.39 0.22 -14.56
N LYS A 31 7.87 -1.00 -14.56
CA LYS A 31 6.65 -1.42 -15.26
C LYS A 31 5.36 -1.19 -14.47
N THR A 32 5.41 -0.48 -13.35
CA THR A 32 4.19 -0.16 -12.57
C THR A 32 3.17 0.59 -13.43
N VAL A 33 1.87 0.42 -13.18
CA VAL A 33 0.80 0.97 -14.06
C VAL A 33 0.26 2.31 -13.54
N HIS A 34 0.88 2.91 -12.52
CA HIS A 34 0.40 4.18 -11.95
C HIS A 34 0.98 5.41 -12.66
N PRO A 35 0.26 6.56 -12.64
CA PRO A 35 0.75 7.82 -13.21
C PRO A 35 2.10 8.28 -12.63
N GLU A 36 2.83 9.10 -13.37
CA GLU A 36 4.06 9.74 -12.90
C GLU A 36 3.79 10.57 -11.64
N GLY A 37 4.64 10.41 -10.62
CA GLY A 37 4.46 11.05 -9.30
C GLY A 37 3.34 10.46 -8.44
N ALA A 38 2.61 9.45 -8.91
CA ALA A 38 1.75 8.65 -8.06
C ALA A 38 2.58 7.63 -7.28
N ILE A 39 2.17 7.36 -6.04
CA ILE A 39 2.76 6.32 -5.19
C ILE A 39 1.74 5.22 -4.92
N LEU A 40 2.21 3.99 -4.78
CA LEU A 40 1.42 2.88 -4.26
C LEU A 40 1.11 3.07 -2.78
N VAL A 41 -0.14 2.81 -2.41
CA VAL A 41 -0.65 3.00 -1.04
C VAL A 41 -1.61 1.88 -0.69
N ASP A 42 -1.43 1.26 0.49
CA ASP A 42 -2.44 0.39 1.10
C ASP A 42 -3.40 1.26 1.93
N LEU A 43 -4.70 1.17 1.65
CA LEU A 43 -5.73 1.98 2.30
C LEU A 43 -6.49 1.15 3.32
N ALA A 44 -6.50 1.60 4.57
CA ALA A 44 -7.43 1.11 5.57
C ALA A 44 -8.76 1.85 5.39
N VAL A 45 -9.81 1.13 5.01
CA VAL A 45 -11.11 1.72 4.69
C VAL A 45 -12.20 1.11 5.58
N HIS A 46 -13.12 1.94 6.04
CA HIS A 46 -14.37 1.50 6.65
C HIS A 46 -15.18 0.65 5.66
N GLU A 47 -15.83 -0.41 6.15
CA GLU A 47 -16.54 -1.38 5.30
C GLU A 47 -17.60 -0.69 4.41
N GLU A 48 -18.36 0.25 4.97
CA GLU A 48 -19.35 1.05 4.26
C GLU A 48 -18.75 1.94 3.16
N GLY A 49 -17.46 2.26 3.26
CA GLY A 49 -16.72 3.11 2.33
C GLY A 49 -16.05 2.38 1.19
N VAL A 50 -15.92 1.05 1.25
CA VAL A 50 -15.17 0.24 0.27
C VAL A 50 -15.65 0.50 -1.16
N ARG A 51 -16.96 0.51 -1.39
CA ARG A 51 -17.52 0.78 -2.73
C ARG A 51 -17.19 2.18 -3.25
N ARG A 52 -17.14 3.18 -2.37
CA ARG A 52 -16.79 4.56 -2.74
C ARG A 52 -15.31 4.68 -3.09
N VAL A 53 -14.44 4.06 -2.31
CA VAL A 53 -13.00 4.02 -2.57
C VAL A 53 -12.71 3.30 -3.89
N LEU A 54 -13.30 2.11 -4.11
CA LEU A 54 -13.13 1.36 -5.35
C LEU A 54 -13.60 2.14 -6.58
N ARG A 55 -14.67 2.93 -6.49
CA ARG A 55 -15.11 3.79 -7.61
C ARG A 55 -14.11 4.90 -7.93
N GLN A 56 -13.39 5.40 -6.93
CA GLN A 56 -12.48 6.55 -7.08
C GLN A 56 -11.04 6.17 -7.43
N TYR A 57 -10.62 4.96 -7.05
CA TYR A 57 -9.28 4.42 -7.31
C TYR A 57 -9.28 3.26 -8.31
N GLY A 58 -10.45 2.81 -8.79
CA GLY A 58 -10.63 1.89 -9.91
C GLY A 58 -10.95 0.43 -9.51
N PRO A 59 -11.52 -0.40 -10.43
CA PRO A 59 -11.85 -1.79 -10.13
C PRO A 59 -10.89 -2.85 -10.73
N THR A 60 -10.75 -3.95 -9.95
CA THR A 60 -10.73 -5.40 -10.26
C THR A 60 -9.71 -5.99 -11.24
N GLY A 61 -8.77 -6.75 -10.68
CA GLY A 61 -7.71 -7.51 -11.35
C GLY A 61 -6.47 -7.62 -10.44
N PHE A 62 -6.36 -6.68 -9.49
CA PHE A 62 -5.35 -6.69 -8.46
C PHE A 62 -5.61 -7.82 -7.46
N PHE A 63 -4.86 -8.90 -7.63
CA PHE A 63 -4.63 -9.85 -6.57
C PHE A 63 -3.43 -9.36 -5.77
N PRO A 64 -3.63 -8.93 -4.51
CA PRO A 64 -2.52 -8.54 -3.66
C PRO A 64 -1.49 -9.68 -3.61
N MET A 65 -0.23 -9.33 -3.80
CA MET A 65 0.91 -10.25 -3.83
C MET A 65 0.88 -11.29 -4.95
N SER A 66 0.16 -11.03 -6.05
CA SER A 66 0.30 -11.81 -7.29
C SER A 66 1.48 -11.33 -8.14
N ASP A 67 1.87 -12.11 -9.15
CA ASP A 67 2.94 -11.74 -10.09
C ASP A 67 2.66 -10.42 -10.84
N ASP A 68 1.39 -10.04 -10.96
CA ASP A 68 0.96 -8.78 -11.57
C ASP A 68 0.81 -7.65 -10.55
N ASP A 69 1.10 -7.89 -9.26
CA ASP A 69 1.06 -6.85 -8.23
C ASP A 69 2.16 -5.81 -8.50
N PRO A 70 1.81 -4.52 -8.64
CA PRO A 70 2.80 -3.46 -8.81
C PRO A 70 3.88 -3.41 -7.72
N VAL A 71 3.59 -3.82 -6.49
CA VAL A 71 4.57 -3.90 -5.37
C VAL A 71 5.62 -4.97 -5.64
N ILE A 72 5.23 -6.10 -6.26
CA ILE A 72 6.14 -7.16 -6.67
C ILE A 72 6.91 -6.72 -7.91
N LEU A 73 6.21 -6.22 -8.94
CA LEU A 73 6.83 -5.80 -10.20
C LEU A 73 7.88 -4.70 -10.00
N SER A 74 7.69 -3.82 -9.00
CA SER A 74 8.62 -2.73 -8.69
C SER A 74 9.93 -3.15 -8.01
N GLN A 75 10.06 -4.42 -7.58
CA GLN A 75 11.28 -4.87 -6.89
C GLN A 75 12.46 -5.02 -7.86
N PRO A 76 13.68 -4.62 -7.45
CA PRO A 76 14.88 -4.65 -8.29
C PRO A 76 15.49 -6.05 -8.36
N SER A 77 14.77 -7.01 -8.94
CA SER A 77 15.28 -8.36 -9.21
C SER A 77 14.87 -8.86 -10.60
N GLU A 78 15.58 -9.86 -11.11
CA GLU A 78 15.32 -10.46 -12.42
C GLU A 78 14.24 -11.54 -12.37
N THR A 79 14.19 -12.33 -11.28
CA THR A 79 13.25 -13.44 -11.13
C THR A 79 11.99 -13.02 -10.37
N MET A 80 10.84 -13.59 -10.72
CA MET A 80 9.59 -13.30 -10.02
C MET A 80 9.61 -13.78 -8.56
N GLU A 81 10.28 -14.90 -8.28
CA GLU A 81 10.43 -15.43 -6.92
C GLU A 81 11.20 -14.47 -6.01
N ASP A 82 12.35 -13.96 -6.48
CA ASP A 82 13.12 -12.99 -5.71
C ASP A 82 12.37 -11.66 -5.55
N LYS A 83 11.61 -11.24 -6.57
CA LYS A 83 10.74 -10.07 -6.45
C LYS A 83 9.65 -10.26 -5.40
N GLN A 84 9.03 -11.44 -5.33
CA GLN A 84 8.07 -11.75 -4.29
C GLN A 84 8.71 -11.68 -2.90
N ILE A 85 9.86 -12.35 -2.70
CA ILE A 85 10.58 -12.34 -1.42
C ILE A 85 10.95 -10.91 -1.00
N ALA A 86 11.49 -10.12 -1.93
CA ALA A 86 11.85 -8.72 -1.68
C ALA A 86 10.61 -7.88 -1.34
N ALA A 87 9.51 -8.05 -2.05
CA ALA A 87 8.25 -7.34 -1.78
C ALA A 87 7.69 -7.69 -0.39
N TYR A 88 7.69 -8.96 0.00
CA TYR A 88 7.25 -9.38 1.34
C TYR A 88 8.15 -8.79 2.44
N ALA A 89 9.48 -8.81 2.26
CA ALA A 89 10.42 -8.21 3.20
C ALA A 89 10.24 -6.69 3.31
N ASP A 90 10.05 -6.00 2.19
CA ASP A 90 9.80 -4.55 2.14
C ASP A 90 8.47 -4.19 2.83
N LEU A 91 7.38 -4.91 2.53
CA LEU A 91 6.10 -4.74 3.21
C LEU A 91 6.24 -4.95 4.72
N LEU A 92 6.91 -6.03 5.15
CA LEU A 92 7.15 -6.30 6.56
C LEU A 92 7.90 -5.14 7.24
N GLY A 93 8.94 -4.62 6.61
CA GLY A 93 9.71 -3.46 7.07
C GLY A 93 8.83 -2.22 7.20
N ARG A 94 8.08 -1.89 6.14
CA ARG A 94 7.18 -0.72 6.10
C ARG A 94 6.10 -0.78 7.17
N TYR A 95 5.41 -1.92 7.30
CA TYR A 95 4.37 -2.08 8.32
C TYR A 95 4.95 -2.04 9.73
N SER A 96 6.14 -2.62 9.95
CA SER A 96 6.82 -2.58 11.25
C SER A 96 7.24 -1.16 11.63
N HIS A 97 7.84 -0.42 10.68
CA HIS A 97 8.22 0.98 10.84
C HIS A 97 7.00 1.87 11.06
N TYR A 98 5.95 1.71 10.26
CA TYR A 98 4.70 2.48 10.39
C TYR A 98 4.03 2.23 11.75
N LEU A 99 4.10 1.00 12.27
CA LEU A 99 3.59 0.66 13.60
C LEU A 99 4.45 1.22 14.75
N HIS A 100 5.79 1.27 14.60
CA HIS A 100 6.69 1.73 15.66
C HIS A 100 6.87 3.26 15.65
N GLU A 101 7.26 3.83 14.52
CA GLU A 101 7.60 5.25 14.38
C GLU A 101 6.37 6.11 14.07
N GLY A 102 5.42 5.57 13.31
CA GLY A 102 4.13 6.22 13.03
C GLY A 102 3.14 6.15 14.20
N CYS A 103 3.38 5.29 15.20
CA CYS A 103 2.45 4.95 16.27
C CYS A 103 1.79 6.15 16.95
N HIS A 104 2.55 7.20 17.23
CA HIS A 104 2.02 8.37 17.95
C HIS A 104 1.04 9.21 17.12
N ARG A 105 1.06 9.07 15.79
CA ARG A 105 0.20 9.81 14.85
C ARG A 105 -1.00 9.01 14.36
N LEU A 106 -1.05 7.70 14.67
CA LEU A 106 -2.13 6.82 14.25
C LEU A 106 -3.28 6.82 15.24
N SER A 107 -4.50 6.85 14.71
CA SER A 107 -5.68 6.55 15.51
C SER A 107 -5.59 5.11 16.07
N PRO A 108 -6.23 4.80 17.21
CA PRO A 108 -6.25 3.45 17.75
C PRO A 108 -6.73 2.39 16.73
N ILE A 109 -7.71 2.74 15.90
CA ILE A 109 -8.24 1.86 14.86
C ILE A 109 -7.19 1.59 13.77
N ALA A 110 -6.45 2.62 13.34
CA ALA A 110 -5.36 2.45 12.37
C ALA A 110 -4.27 1.50 12.90
N LYS A 111 -3.91 1.60 14.20
CA LYS A 111 -2.93 0.68 14.82
C LYS A 111 -3.38 -0.77 14.78
N VAL A 112 -4.64 -1.03 15.12
CA VAL A 112 -5.22 -2.38 15.08
C VAL A 112 -5.20 -2.94 13.66
N TRP A 113 -5.52 -2.12 12.66
CA TRP A 113 -5.49 -2.54 11.27
C TRP A 113 -4.07 -2.89 10.80
N VAL A 114 -3.10 -2.00 11.06
CA VAL A 114 -1.66 -2.23 10.75
C VAL A 114 -1.15 -3.50 11.42
N ALA A 115 -1.49 -3.73 12.69
CA ALA A 115 -1.08 -4.92 13.42
C ALA A 115 -1.69 -6.21 12.83
N LYS A 116 -2.98 -6.19 12.46
CA LYS A 116 -3.64 -7.33 11.78
C LYS A 116 -3.01 -7.62 10.43
N ARG A 117 -2.70 -6.58 9.66
CA ARG A 117 -2.04 -6.71 8.35
C ARG A 117 -0.63 -7.31 8.49
N LEU A 118 0.15 -6.82 9.46
CA LEU A 118 1.47 -7.34 9.79
C LEU A 118 1.42 -8.81 10.23
N ALA A 119 0.43 -9.21 11.04
CA ALA A 119 0.25 -10.59 11.45
C ALA A 119 -0.06 -11.52 10.26
N GLY A 120 -0.86 -11.04 9.29
CA GLY A 120 -1.15 -11.80 8.07
C GLY A 120 0.03 -11.96 7.11
N ILE A 121 1.06 -11.09 7.19
CA ILE A 121 2.29 -11.20 6.39
C ILE A 121 3.29 -12.18 7.02
N LYS A 122 3.26 -12.34 8.35
CA LYS A 122 4.20 -13.20 9.09
C LYS A 122 3.82 -14.68 9.12
N ASN A 123 2.59 -15.01 8.74
CA ASN A 123 2.04 -16.38 8.73
C ASN A 123 2.12 -16.96 7.33
#